data_AF-A0A4Y8W7A5-F1
#
_entry.id   AF-A0A4Y8W7A5-F1
#
_cell.length_a   1.000
_cell.length_b   1.000
_cell.length_c   1.000
_cell.angle_alpha   90.00
_cell.angle_beta   90.00
_cell.angle_gamma   90.00
#
_symmetry.space_group_name_H-M   'P 1'
#
loop_
_entity.id
_entity.type
_entity.pdbx_description
1 polymer ?
#
loop_
_entity_poly.entity_id
_entity_poly.type
_entity_poly.pdbx_seq_one_letter_code
_entity_poly.pdbx_strand_id
1 'polypeptide(L)'
;SKYENPKKNSGNSSTPPSKEGMKDEIIRRTKTLRKPSGKKPGGQEGHDGHKLSCSSAPDEIVDDVPNYCTNCGESLADAERVLDYVTQVISIPELKPVVKEIRHYVMICKNCGERIR
;
A
#
# COMPACT_ATOMS: atom_id res chain seq x y z
N SER A 1 25.64 47.47 -24.20
CA SER A 1 24.37 48.17 -23.91
C SER A 1 23.83 47.67 -22.60
N LYS A 2 23.45 48.55 -21.67
CA LYS A 2 23.15 48.23 -20.25
C LYS A 2 21.86 47.41 -20.00
N TYR A 3 21.25 46.84 -21.03
CA TYR A 3 20.02 46.04 -20.91
C TYR A 3 19.99 44.94 -21.98
N GLU A 4 20.75 43.86 -21.78
CA GLU A 4 20.37 42.59 -22.39
C GLU A 4 19.29 41.97 -21.51
N ASN A 5 18.10 41.76 -22.08
CA ASN A 5 17.04 41.06 -21.38
C ASN A 5 17.46 39.60 -21.18
N PRO A 6 17.35 39.04 -19.95
CA PRO A 6 17.71 37.67 -19.70
C PRO A 6 16.87 36.72 -20.56
N LYS A 7 17.47 35.60 -20.99
CA LYS A 7 16.76 34.59 -21.78
C LYS A 7 15.53 34.09 -21.01
N LYS A 8 14.37 34.19 -21.66
CA LYS A 8 13.07 33.78 -21.11
C LYS A 8 13.01 32.26 -20.95
N ASN A 9 12.60 31.80 -19.78
CA ASN A 9 12.31 30.40 -19.47
C ASN A 9 11.07 30.30 -18.57
N SER A 10 10.61 29.10 -18.27
CA SER A 10 9.40 28.85 -17.47
C SER A 10 9.55 29.28 -16.01
N GLY A 11 10.77 29.55 -15.55
CA GLY A 11 11.02 30.05 -14.20
C GLY A 11 10.86 31.56 -14.07
N ASN A 12 11.04 32.33 -15.15
CA ASN A 12 11.07 33.79 -15.10
C ASN A 12 10.09 34.51 -16.04
N SER A 13 9.31 33.79 -16.86
CA SER A 13 8.55 34.45 -17.95
C SER A 13 7.22 33.82 -18.33
N SER A 14 6.65 32.94 -17.49
CA SER A 14 5.41 32.18 -17.77
C SER A 14 5.43 31.43 -19.11
N THR A 15 6.59 31.25 -19.72
CA THR A 15 6.79 30.49 -20.95
C THR A 15 6.67 29.00 -20.60
N PRO A 16 5.78 28.23 -21.25
CA PRO A 16 5.62 26.83 -20.90
C PRO A 16 6.90 26.03 -21.21
N PRO A 17 7.26 25.02 -20.38
CA PRO A 17 8.45 24.18 -20.55
C PRO A 17 8.62 23.58 -21.95
N SER A 18 7.50 23.28 -22.62
CA SER A 18 7.45 22.70 -23.96
C SER A 18 7.93 23.63 -25.07
N LYS A 19 8.03 24.94 -24.80
CA LYS A 19 8.53 25.96 -25.74
C LYS A 19 10.00 26.35 -25.46
N GLU A 20 10.66 25.67 -24.54
CA GLU A 20 12.08 25.86 -24.26
C GLU A 20 12.97 24.96 -25.12
N GLY A 21 14.28 25.20 -25.11
CA GLY A 21 15.20 24.41 -25.92
C GLY A 21 15.33 22.97 -25.39
N MET A 22 15.65 22.03 -26.28
CA MET A 22 15.91 20.61 -25.95
C MET A 22 16.88 20.43 -24.76
N LYS A 23 17.90 21.31 -24.65
CA LYS A 23 18.86 21.30 -23.54
C LYS A 23 18.19 21.58 -22.19
N ASP A 24 17.24 22.50 -22.15
CA ASP A 24 16.51 22.88 -20.93
C ASP A 24 15.54 21.76 -20.50
N GLU A 25 14.95 21.06 -21.46
CA GLU A 25 14.13 19.86 -21.23
C GLU A 25 14.94 18.70 -20.64
N ILE A 26 16.13 18.43 -21.19
CA ILE A 26 17.04 17.38 -20.70
C ILE A 26 17.46 17.66 -19.25
N ILE A 27 17.77 18.90 -18.90
CA ILE A 27 18.17 19.28 -17.53
C ILE A 27 17.02 19.04 -16.54
N ARG A 28 15.77 19.36 -16.90
CA ARG A 28 14.61 19.12 -16.03
C ARG A 28 14.26 17.66 -15.89
N ARG A 29 14.39 16.87 -16.97
CA ARG A 29 14.15 15.42 -16.92
C ARG A 29 15.17 14.71 -16.03
N THR A 30 16.40 15.20 -15.96
CA THR A 30 17.50 14.52 -15.27
C THR A 30 17.73 15.00 -13.84
N LYS A 31 17.19 16.14 -13.42
CA LYS A 31 17.36 16.67 -12.06
C LYS A 31 16.04 16.77 -11.32
N THR A 32 15.91 16.00 -10.24
CA THR A 32 14.81 16.20 -9.28
C THR A 32 14.91 17.61 -8.70
N LEU A 33 13.85 18.40 -8.79
CA LEU A 33 13.79 19.72 -8.11
C LEU A 33 13.61 19.60 -6.59
N ARG A 34 13.37 18.38 -6.07
CA ARG A 34 13.24 18.14 -4.64
C ARG A 34 14.59 18.33 -3.95
N LYS A 35 14.61 19.18 -2.93
CA LYS A 35 15.72 19.25 -1.97
C LYS A 35 15.53 18.14 -0.93
N PRO A 36 16.62 17.47 -0.47
CA PRO A 36 16.52 16.55 0.65
C PRO A 36 15.97 17.31 1.86
N SER A 37 14.96 16.73 2.52
CA SER A 37 14.29 17.36 3.66
C SER A 37 15.19 17.45 4.90
N GLY A 38 16.30 16.70 4.92
CA GLY A 38 17.17 16.54 6.09
C GLY A 38 16.52 15.79 7.25
N LYS A 39 15.25 15.41 7.13
CA LYS A 39 14.52 14.66 8.16
C LYS A 39 14.91 13.19 8.08
N LYS A 40 15.12 12.58 9.23
CA LYS A 40 15.31 11.13 9.32
C LYS A 40 14.05 10.42 8.79
N PRO A 41 14.19 9.30 8.07
CA PRO A 41 13.07 8.45 7.72
C PRO A 41 12.42 7.92 9.01
N GLY A 42 11.09 7.99 9.10
CA GLY A 42 10.32 7.56 10.28
C GLY A 42 9.27 8.57 10.72
N GLY A 43 8.64 8.27 11.86
CA GLY A 43 7.72 9.19 12.54
C GLY A 43 8.43 10.46 13.02
N GLN A 44 7.64 11.50 13.32
CA GLN A 44 8.18 12.71 13.94
C GLN A 44 8.69 12.40 15.36
N GLU A 45 9.62 13.21 15.87
CA GLU A 45 10.10 13.08 17.25
C GLU A 45 8.92 13.19 18.22
N GLY A 46 8.78 12.20 19.11
CA GLY A 46 7.66 12.09 20.06
C GLY A 46 6.48 11.23 19.60
N HIS A 47 6.51 10.66 18.38
CA HIS A 47 5.52 9.66 17.97
C HIS A 47 5.94 8.25 18.41
N ASP A 48 5.11 7.64 19.23
CA ASP A 48 5.25 6.22 19.56
C ASP A 48 4.95 5.34 18.34
N GLY A 49 5.82 4.37 18.12
CA GLY A 49 5.63 3.37 17.07
C GLY A 49 4.57 2.36 17.51
N HIS A 50 3.52 2.20 16.70
CA HIS A 50 2.58 1.09 16.84
C HIS A 50 2.97 -0.03 15.88
N LYS A 51 3.24 -1.22 16.43
CA LYS A 51 3.47 -2.45 15.68
C LYS A 51 2.30 -3.41 15.88
N LEU A 52 2.06 -4.28 14.90
CA LEU A 52 1.16 -5.42 15.07
C LEU A 52 1.72 -6.32 16.18
N SER A 53 0.91 -6.55 17.20
CA SER A 53 1.21 -7.48 18.28
C SER A 53 0.82 -8.90 17.89
N CYS A 54 1.69 -9.87 18.12
CA CYS A 54 1.35 -11.28 18.00
C CYS A 54 0.33 -11.68 19.07
N SER A 55 -0.67 -12.47 18.70
CA SER A 55 -1.60 -13.14 19.62
C SER A 55 -0.88 -14.26 20.38
N SER A 56 -1.17 -14.42 21.67
CA SER A 56 -0.68 -15.56 22.46
C SER A 56 -1.44 -16.87 22.18
N ALA A 57 -2.59 -16.79 21.50
CA ALA A 57 -3.43 -17.93 21.14
C ALA A 57 -3.76 -17.86 19.63
N PRO A 58 -2.88 -18.37 18.76
CA PRO A 58 -3.17 -18.51 17.33
C PRO A 58 -4.13 -19.68 17.08
N ASP A 59 -4.97 -19.57 16.05
CA ASP A 59 -5.90 -20.63 15.65
C ASP A 59 -5.19 -21.86 15.06
N GLU A 60 -4.07 -21.63 14.35
CA GLU A 60 -3.24 -22.66 13.73
C GLU A 60 -1.74 -22.36 13.97
N ILE A 61 -0.94 -23.41 14.17
CA ILE A 61 0.52 -23.33 14.32
C ILE A 61 1.15 -24.21 13.25
N VAL A 62 2.01 -23.62 12.43
CA VAL A 62 2.78 -24.32 11.40
C VAL A 62 4.27 -24.17 11.72
N ASP A 63 4.95 -25.30 11.84
CA ASP A 63 6.40 -25.36 12.03
C ASP A 63 7.10 -25.36 10.66
N ASP A 64 7.66 -24.22 10.26
CA ASP A 64 8.50 -24.13 9.08
C ASP A 64 9.95 -24.51 9.43
N VAL A 65 10.33 -25.75 9.11
CA VAL A 65 11.63 -26.32 9.46
C VAL A 65 12.38 -26.83 8.23
N PRO A 66 13.70 -26.57 8.14
CA PRO A 66 14.51 -27.10 7.05
C PRO A 66 14.70 -28.61 7.19
N ASN A 67 14.53 -29.33 6.08
CA ASN A 67 14.68 -30.80 6.06
C ASN A 67 16.13 -31.26 5.77
N TYR A 68 16.95 -30.36 5.22
CA TYR A 68 18.33 -30.66 4.82
C TYR A 68 19.24 -29.45 5.03
N CYS A 69 20.53 -29.73 5.26
CA CYS A 69 21.53 -28.69 5.39
C CYS A 69 21.82 -28.06 4.02
N THR A 70 21.73 -26.73 3.92
CA THR A 70 22.00 -26.00 2.68
C THR A 70 23.47 -26.00 2.26
N ASN A 71 24.39 -26.39 3.16
CA ASN A 71 25.82 -26.46 2.89
C ASN A 71 26.29 -27.86 2.46
N CYS A 72 25.91 -28.92 3.18
CA CYS A 72 26.34 -30.30 2.89
C CYS A 72 25.26 -31.22 2.30
N GLY A 73 23.98 -30.82 2.35
CA GLY A 73 22.86 -31.60 1.82
C GLY A 73 22.41 -32.78 2.70
N GLU A 74 23.06 -33.03 3.84
CA GLU A 74 22.61 -34.06 4.79
C GLU A 74 21.24 -33.73 5.38
N SER A 75 20.50 -34.78 5.75
CA SER A 75 19.19 -34.65 6.39
C SER A 75 19.29 -34.06 7.79
N LEU A 76 18.34 -33.18 8.13
CA LEU A 76 18.23 -32.57 9.45
C LEU A 76 17.10 -33.19 10.30
N ALA A 77 16.60 -34.37 9.92
CA ALA A 77 15.46 -35.01 10.60
C ALA A 77 15.71 -35.25 12.10
N ASP A 78 16.95 -35.57 12.48
CA ASP A 78 17.35 -35.85 13.87
C ASP A 78 18.12 -34.69 14.53
N ALA A 79 18.19 -33.52 13.87
CA ALA A 79 18.90 -32.37 14.39
C ALA A 79 18.13 -31.68 15.53
N GLU A 80 18.85 -31.04 16.45
CA GLU A 80 18.23 -30.23 17.50
C GLU A 80 17.48 -29.03 16.89
N ARG A 81 16.24 -28.82 17.32
CA ARG A 81 15.41 -27.69 16.91
C ARG A 81 15.51 -26.56 17.93
N VAL A 82 15.98 -25.39 17.49
CA VAL A 82 15.98 -24.15 18.28
C VAL A 82 15.08 -23.13 17.60
N LEU A 83 14.15 -22.54 18.35
CA LEU A 83 13.24 -21.53 17.83
C LEU A 83 13.97 -20.18 17.68
N ASP A 84 14.13 -19.70 16.45
CA ASP A 84 14.80 -18.42 16.15
C ASP A 84 13.82 -17.23 16.27
N TYR A 85 12.67 -17.29 15.59
CA TYR A 85 11.63 -16.26 15.67
C TYR A 85 10.24 -16.83 15.32
N VAL A 86 9.20 -16.04 15.64
CA VAL A 86 7.80 -16.36 15.30
C VAL A 86 7.23 -15.24 14.46
N THR A 87 6.54 -15.59 13.38
CA THR A 87 5.70 -14.68 12.61
C THR A 87 4.24 -15.12 12.69
N GLN A 88 3.31 -14.17 12.59
CA GLN A 88 1.88 -14.45 12.52
C GLN A 88 1.29 -13.76 11.31
N VAL A 89 0.55 -14.52 10.51
CA VAL A 89 -0.21 -14.02 9.37
C VAL A 89 -1.68 -14.00 9.78
N ILE A 90 -2.26 -12.81 9.87
CA ILE A 90 -3.68 -12.65 10.14
C ILE A 90 -4.38 -12.55 8.79
N SER A 91 -5.18 -13.57 8.45
CA SER A 91 -6.02 -13.56 7.26
C SER A 91 -7.49 -13.63 7.66
N ILE A 92 -8.34 -12.95 6.89
CA ILE A 92 -9.79 -13.09 7.03
C ILE A 92 -10.18 -14.29 6.16
N PRO A 93 -10.88 -15.30 6.72
CA PRO A 93 -11.32 -16.46 5.93
C PRO A 93 -12.23 -16.01 4.79
N GLU A 94 -12.41 -16.87 3.79
CA GLU A 94 -13.21 -16.56 2.61
C GLU A 94 -14.59 -15.96 2.97
N LEU A 95 -14.79 -14.70 2.59
CA LEU A 95 -16.04 -13.98 2.83
C LEU A 95 -17.06 -14.42 1.79
N LYS A 96 -18.12 -15.09 2.24
CA LYS A 96 -19.26 -15.46 1.38
C LYS A 96 -20.29 -14.32 1.37
N PRO A 97 -20.86 -13.95 0.20
CA PRO A 97 -21.88 -12.93 0.14
C PRO A 97 -23.16 -13.39 0.86
N VAL A 98 -23.72 -12.53 1.69
CA VAL A 98 -25.06 -12.74 2.27
C VAL A 98 -26.09 -12.23 1.26
N VAL A 99 -26.69 -13.13 0.50
CA VAL A 99 -27.75 -12.79 -0.45
C VAL A 99 -29.07 -12.67 0.29
N LYS A 100 -29.65 -11.46 0.32
CA LYS A 100 -30.99 -11.21 0.85
C LYS A 100 -31.96 -10.97 -0.31
N GLU A 101 -32.90 -11.88 -0.49
CA GLU A 101 -34.02 -11.66 -1.41
C GLU A 101 -35.12 -10.85 -0.70
N ILE A 102 -35.34 -9.62 -1.15
CA ILE A 102 -36.42 -8.76 -0.63
C ILE A 102 -37.56 -8.82 -1.64
N ARG A 103 -38.65 -9.50 -1.27
CA ARG A 103 -39.86 -9.58 -2.08
C ARG A 103 -40.80 -8.44 -1.71
N HIS A 104 -41.06 -7.58 -2.68
CA HIS A 104 -42.04 -6.52 -2.54
C HIS A 104 -43.35 -6.97 -3.17
N TYR A 105 -44.39 -7.06 -2.36
CA TYR A 105 -45.72 -7.41 -2.81
C TYR A 105 -46.54 -6.15 -3.00
N VAL A 106 -47.39 -6.17 -4.01
CA VAL A 106 -48.42 -5.16 -4.17
C VAL A 106 -49.74 -5.82 -3.81
N MET A 107 -50.48 -5.20 -2.89
CA MET A 107 -51.74 -5.69 -2.38
C MET A 107 -52.89 -5.01 -3.12
N ILE A 108 -53.93 -5.76 -3.45
CA ILE A 108 -55.16 -5.20 -4.02
C ILE A 108 -56.19 -5.11 -2.90
N CYS A 109 -56.68 -3.90 -2.63
CA CYS A 109 -57.69 -3.68 -1.61
C CYS A 109 -59.00 -4.35 -2.01
N LYS A 110 -59.51 -5.28 -1.18
CA LYS A 110 -60.76 -5.99 -1.47
C LYS A 110 -62.00 -5.09 -1.49
N ASN A 111 -61.93 -3.93 -0.82
CA ASN A 111 -63.09 -3.05 -0.66
C ASN A 111 -63.23 -2.01 -1.77
N CYS A 112 -62.11 -1.44 -2.25
CA CYS A 112 -62.11 -0.42 -3.31
C CYS A 112 -61.40 -0.83 -4.60
N GLY A 113 -60.73 -1.99 -4.64
CA GLY A 113 -59.98 -2.48 -5.80
C GLY A 113 -58.63 -1.79 -6.02
N GLU A 114 -58.25 -0.84 -5.17
CA GLU A 114 -57.03 -0.05 -5.37
C GLU A 114 -55.75 -0.85 -5.09
N ARG A 115 -54.71 -0.54 -5.88
CA ARG A 115 -53.42 -1.23 -5.88
C ARG A 115 -52.45 -0.52 -4.92
N ILE A 116 -52.18 -1.14 -3.77
CA ILE A 116 -51.34 -0.61 -2.67
C ILE A 116 -49.96 -1.27 -2.73
N ARG A 117 -48.90 -0.49 -2.88
CA ARG A 117 -47.50 -0.93 -2.88
C ARG A 117 -46.81 -0.53 -1.60
#